data_AF-A0A926QWJ7-F1
#
_entry.id   AF-A0A926QWJ7-F1
#
_cell.length_a   1.000
_cell.length_b   1.000
_cell.length_c   1.000
_cell.angle_alpha   90.00
_cell.angle_beta   90.00
_cell.angle_gamma   90.00
#
_symmetry.space_group_name_H-M   'P 1'
#
loop_
_entity.id
_entity.type
_entity.pdbx_description
1 polymer ?
#
loop_
_entity_poly.entity_id
_entity_poly.type
_entity_poly.pdbx_seq_one_letter_code
_entity_poly.pdbx_strand_id
1 'polypeptide(L)' 'MSDALPLPPTVVDRHVSIARLHGEACFDCGAVNKTLRAAGHVMVRGSTRVWRIVTCGCRRQEAAA' A
#
# COMPACT_ATOMS: atom_id res chain seq x y z
N MET A 1 -15.42 18.03 -15.23
CA MET A 1 -14.47 17.00 -14.77
C MET A 1 -14.73 16.81 -13.29
N SER A 2 -15.16 15.62 -12.87
CA SER A 2 -15.38 15.33 -11.45
C SER A 2 -14.03 15.32 -10.75
N ASP A 3 -13.76 16.35 -9.98
CA ASP A 3 -12.59 16.43 -9.10
C ASP A 3 -12.84 15.43 -7.96
N ALA A 4 -12.52 14.16 -8.20
CA ALA A 4 -12.54 13.15 -7.17
C ALA A 4 -11.42 13.51 -6.19
N LEU A 5 -11.81 14.14 -5.08
CA LEU A 5 -10.89 14.49 -4.01
C LEU A 5 -10.01 13.25 -3.70
N PRO A 6 -8.67 13.39 -3.72
CA PRO A 6 -7.80 12.26 -3.48
C PRO A 6 -8.13 11.66 -2.11
N LEU A 7 -8.47 10.38 -2.10
CA LEU A 7 -8.78 9.66 -0.86
C LEU A 7 -7.61 9.82 0.11
N PRO A 8 -7.90 10.06 1.41
CA PRO A 8 -6.84 10.17 2.40
C PRO A 8 -6.01 8.87 2.42
N PRO A 9 -4.67 8.97 2.55
CA PRO A 9 -3.82 7.80 2.58
C PRO A 9 -4.14 6.92 3.78
N THR A 10 -4.05 5.60 3.61
CA THR A 10 -4.23 4.66 4.72
C THR A 10 -3.03 4.74 5.66
N VAL A 11 -3.27 4.95 6.95
CA VAL A 11 -2.20 4.96 7.96
C VAL A 11 -1.92 3.53 8.41
N VAL A 12 -0.64 3.12 8.39
CA VAL A 12 -0.23 1.77 8.79
C VAL A 12 0.77 1.79 9.95
N ASP A 13 0.55 0.87 10.89
CA ASP A 13 1.36 0.69 12.11
C ASP A 13 2.42 -0.40 12.00
N ARG A 14 2.25 -1.32 11.04
CA ARG A 14 3.11 -2.50 10.91
C ARG A 14 4.50 -2.14 10.37
N HIS A 15 5.51 -2.95 10.71
CA HIS A 15 6.81 -2.92 10.03
C HIS A 15 6.63 -3.27 8.54
N VAL A 16 6.42 -2.26 7.71
CA VAL A 16 6.34 -2.39 6.25
C VAL A 16 7.76 -2.32 5.68
N SER A 17 8.16 -3.37 4.97
CA SER A 17 9.43 -3.34 4.21
C SER A 17 9.42 -2.20 3.19
N ILE A 18 10.54 -1.49 3.06
CA ILE A 18 10.69 -0.35 2.16
C ILE A 18 10.34 -0.71 0.71
N ALA A 19 10.67 -1.91 0.23
CA ALA A 19 10.32 -2.38 -1.10
C ALA A 19 8.79 -2.37 -1.36
N ARG A 20 7.97 -2.58 -0.32
CA ARG A 20 6.51 -2.52 -0.42
C ARG A 20 5.98 -1.09 -0.49
N LEU A 21 6.75 -0.11 -0.01
CA LEU A 21 6.39 1.32 -0.05
C LEU A 21 6.75 1.98 -1.38
N HIS A 22 7.75 1.47 -2.09
CA HIS A 22 8.13 1.97 -3.42
C HIS A 22 7.28 1.38 -4.57
N GLY A 23 6.34 0.47 -4.27
CA GLY A 23 5.53 -0.21 -5.27
C GLY A 23 6.29 -1.29 -6.05
N GLU A 24 7.49 -1.67 -5.60
CA GLU A 24 8.32 -2.71 -6.23
C GLU A 24 7.81 -4.12 -5.87
N ALA A 25 7.02 -4.24 -4.80
CA ALA A 25 6.42 -5.48 -4.33
C ALA A 25 4.94 -5.29 -3.98
N CYS A 26 4.15 -6.36 -4.11
CA CYS A 26 2.77 -6.37 -3.62
C CYS A 26 2.72 -5.99 -2.14
N PHE A 27 1.95 -4.96 -1.81
CA PHE A 27 1.84 -4.43 -0.46
C PHE A 27 1.38 -5.48 0.57
N ASP A 28 0.47 -6.35 0.15
CA ASP A 28 -0.10 -7.40 0.98
C ASP A 28 0.83 -8.61 1.06
N CYS A 29 0.99 -9.41 0.00
CA CYS A 29 1.78 -10.65 0.13
C CYS A 29 3.30 -10.47 -0.06
N GLY A 30 3.78 -9.32 -0.55
CA GLY A 30 5.21 -9.10 -0.82
C GLY A 30 5.70 -9.69 -2.15
N ALA A 31 4.83 -10.24 -3.00
CA ALA A 31 5.24 -10.80 -4.29
C ALA A 31 5.79 -9.72 -5.23
N VAL A 32 6.92 -10.02 -5.89
CA VAL A 32 7.59 -9.17 -6.88
C VAL A 32 7.47 -9.71 -8.31
N ASN A 33 7.03 -10.96 -8.47
CA ASN A 33 6.98 -11.69 -9.74
C ASN A 33 5.56 -11.82 -10.32
N LYS A 34 4.62 -10.99 -9.85
CA LYS A 34 3.23 -10.97 -10.33
C LYS A 34 2.94 -9.64 -11.02
N THR A 35 1.92 -9.61 -11.87
CA THR A 35 1.37 -8.34 -12.33
C THR A 35 0.85 -7.54 -11.14
N LEU A 36 1.45 -6.38 -10.91
CA LEU A 36 1.07 -5.47 -9.84
C LEU A 36 0.22 -4.34 -10.43
N ARG A 37 -0.85 -3.99 -9.72
CA ARG A 37 -1.74 -2.88 -10.09
C ARG A 37 -1.70 -1.83 -8.98
N ALA A 38 -1.79 -0.57 -9.37
CA ALA A 38 -1.92 0.54 -8.42
C ALA A 38 -3.12 0.28 -7.50
N ALA A 39 -2.88 0.34 -6.19
CA ALA A 39 -3.86 0.00 -5.17
C ALA A 39 -4.18 1.16 -4.22
N GLY A 40 -3.44 2.26 -4.31
CA GLY A 40 -3.68 3.47 -3.53
C GLY A 40 -2.41 4.00 -2.89
N HIS A 41 -2.57 4.67 -1.75
CA HIS A 41 -1.49 5.32 -1.03
C HIS A 41 -1.55 5.02 0.45
N VAL A 42 -0.37 4.93 1.07
CA VAL A 42 -0.23 4.71 2.51
C VAL A 42 0.73 5.72 3.14
N MET A 43 0.57 5.91 4.44
CA MET A 43 1.48 6.68 5.28
C MET A 43 1.86 5.81 6.48
N VAL A 44 3.14 5.77 6.83
CA VAL A 44 3.57 5.07 8.05
C VAL A 44 3.26 5.97 9.24
N ARG A 45 2.68 5.43 10.32
CA ARG A 45 2.40 6.22 11.52
C ARG A 45 3.69 6.90 12.03
N GLY A 46 3.59 8.20 12.33
CA GLY A 46 4.74 9.01 12.74
C GLY A 46 5.61 9.53 11.58
N SER A 47 5.28 9.20 10.33
CA SER A 47 5.89 9.79 9.14
C SER A 47 4.92 10.77 8.47
N THR A 48 5.46 11.79 7.81
CA THR A 48 4.69 12.68 6.91
C THR A 48 4.74 12.22 5.45
N ARG A 49 5.49 11.17 5.14
CA ARG A 49 5.72 10.72 3.77
C ARG A 49 4.60 9.78 3.31
N VAL A 50 4.00 10.15 2.17
CA VAL A 50 2.99 9.34 1.47
C VAL A 50 3.67 8.46 0.42
N TRP A 51 3.26 7.19 0.37
CA TRP A 51 3.81 6.16 -0.49
C TRP A 51 2.73 5.57 -1.39
N ARG A 52 3.03 5.40 -2.68
CA ARG A 52 2.15 4.68 -3.60
C ARG A 52 2.33 3.19 -3.40
N ILE A 53 1.22 2.47 -3.30
CA ILE A 53 1.24 1.01 -3.16
C ILE A 53 0.65 0.33 -4.37
N VAL A 54 1.11 -0.90 -4.60
CA VAL A 54 0.58 -1.79 -5.61
C VAL A 54 0.19 -3.12 -4.99
N THR A 55 -0.79 -3.80 -5.57
CA THR A 55 -1.19 -5.15 -5.15
C THR A 55 -1.30 -6.07 -6.35
N CYS A 56 -1.11 -7.37 -6.11
CA CYS A 56 -1.36 -8.40 -7.12
C CYS A 56 -2.80 -8.94 -7.06
N GLY A 57 -3.72 -8.23 -6.39
CA GLY A 57 -5.09 -8.68 -6.14
C GLY A 57 -5.23 -9.78 -5.07
N CYS A 58 -4.16 -10.12 -4.34
CA CYS A 58 -4.29 -10.97 -3.18
C CYS A 58 -4.96 -10.18 -2.05
N ARG A 59 -5.94 -10.78 -1.37
CA ARG A 59 -6.43 -10.22 -0.11
C ARG A 59 -5.56 -10.80 0.99
N ARG A 60 -4.80 -9.95 1.71
CA ARG A 60 -4.38 -10.36 3.05
C ARG A 60 -5.64 -10.39 3.88
N GLN A 61 -5.98 -11.55 4.46
CA GLN A 61 -6.75 -11.51 5.70
C GLN A 61 -5.86 -10.74 6.67
N GLU A 62 -6.30 -9.56 7.09
CA GLU A 62 -5.75 -8.96 8.30
C GLU A 62 -5.82 -10.05 9.37
N ALA A 63 -4.65 -10.44 9.89
CA ALA A 63 -4.64 -11.16 11.15
C ALA A 63 -5.34 -10.21 12.14
N ALA A 64 -6.53 -10.63 12.56
CA ALA A 64 -7.29 -9.95 13.60
C ALA A 64 -6.34 -9.61 14.76
N ALA A 65 -6.48 -8.38 15.24
CA ALA A 65 -5.75 -7.82 16.38
C ALA A 65 -5.78 -8.74 17.61
#